data_AF-A0A453NUY1-F1
#
_entry.id   AF-A0A453NUY1-F1
#
_cell.length_a   1.000
_cell.length_b   1.000
_cell.length_c   1.000
_cell.angle_alpha   90.00
_cell.angle_beta   90.00
_cell.angle_gamma   90.00
#
_symmetry.space_group_name_H-M   'P 1'
#
loop_
_entity.id
_entity.type
_entity.pdbx_description
1 polymer ?
#
loop_
_entity_poly.entity_id
_entity_poly.type
_entity_poly.pdbx_seq_one_letter_code
_entity_poly.pdbx_strand_id
1 'polypeptide(L)'
;QGFITDHERALEELFCESAEGFNKYNACLNAMATRISTVFASMREFPRVHYRIAKTIDASTMTTLRDMVPTKIAAGVWNYLSKYKTSIPEFPQTETCELLIVDRSVDQIAPIIHEWTY
;
A
#
# COMPACT_ATOMS: atom_id res chain seq x y z
N GLN A 1 6.08 14.95 9.58
CA GLN A 1 6.29 13.65 10.24
C GLN A 1 5.94 12.56 9.24
N GLY A 2 6.84 11.60 8.98
CA GLY A 2 6.60 10.51 8.03
C GLY A 2 6.75 9.17 8.73
N PHE A 3 5.88 8.22 8.42
CA PHE A 3 6.01 6.84 8.86
C PHE A 3 6.70 6.03 7.78
N ILE A 4 7.78 5.33 8.14
CA ILE A 4 8.46 4.38 7.25
C ILE A 4 8.09 2.97 7.66
N THR A 5 7.78 2.13 6.68
CA THR A 5 7.46 0.73 6.96
C THR A 5 8.70 -0.12 7.18
N ASP A 6 9.92 0.39 6.98
CA ASP A 6 11.19 -0.36 7.11
C ASP A 6 11.22 -1.67 6.30
N HIS A 7 10.96 -1.55 4.99
CA HIS A 7 11.11 -2.63 4.02
C HIS A 7 12.11 -2.22 2.93
N GLU A 8 13.40 -2.40 3.20
CA GLU A 8 14.48 -1.98 2.29
C GLU A 8 14.36 -2.58 0.88
N ARG A 9 13.90 -3.84 0.78
CA ARG A 9 13.79 -4.57 -0.49
C ARG A 9 12.40 -4.53 -1.14
N ALA A 10 11.46 -3.74 -0.60
CA ALA A 10 10.08 -3.72 -1.12
C ALA A 10 10.00 -3.40 -2.62
N LEU A 11 10.84 -2.48 -3.11
CA LEU A 11 10.86 -2.13 -4.53
C LEU A 11 11.28 -3.34 -5.39
N GLU A 12 12.31 -4.06 -4.97
CA GLU A 12 12.80 -5.26 -5.67
C GLU A 12 11.76 -6.39 -5.61
N GLU A 13 11.21 -6.66 -4.42
CA GLU A 13 10.27 -7.78 -4.20
C GLU A 13 8.92 -7.58 -4.88
N LEU A 14 8.47 -6.33 -5.04
CA LEU A 14 7.17 -6.01 -5.64
C LEU A 14 7.26 -5.67 -7.13
N PHE A 15 8.39 -5.15 -7.59
CA PHE A 15 8.54 -4.59 -8.94
C PHE A 15 9.68 -5.21 -9.77
N CYS A 16 10.38 -6.25 -9.31
CA CYS A 16 11.35 -6.98 -10.14
C CYS A 16 10.73 -8.27 -10.71
N GLU A 17 11.00 -8.58 -11.98
CA GLU A 17 10.60 -9.86 -12.59
C GLU A 17 11.57 -10.95 -12.14
N SER A 18 11.15 -11.83 -11.22
CA SER A 18 11.92 -13.03 -10.86
C SER A 18 11.02 -14.25 -10.74
N ALA A 19 11.49 -15.39 -11.27
CA ALA A 19 10.77 -16.66 -11.26
C ALA A 19 10.56 -17.24 -9.83
N GLU A 20 11.36 -16.81 -8.86
CA GLU A 20 11.32 -17.23 -7.45
C GLU A 20 10.44 -16.30 -6.57
N GLY A 21 9.83 -15.27 -7.15
CA GLY A 21 9.36 -14.08 -6.44
C GLY A 21 7.98 -14.15 -5.80
N PHE A 22 7.14 -15.14 -6.08
CA PHE A 22 5.72 -15.09 -5.65
C PHE A 22 5.54 -15.15 -4.13
N ASN A 23 6.31 -15.99 -3.43
CA ASN A 23 6.26 -16.08 -1.97
C ASN A 23 6.76 -14.80 -1.30
N LYS A 24 7.85 -14.22 -1.82
CA LYS A 24 8.42 -12.95 -1.33
C LYS A 24 7.46 -11.79 -1.60
N TYR A 25 6.86 -11.74 -2.78
CA TYR A 25 5.85 -10.76 -3.16
C TYR A 25 4.66 -10.75 -2.19
N ASN A 26 4.06 -11.92 -1.91
CA ASN A 26 2.92 -12.00 -0.99
C ASN A 26 3.32 -11.70 0.46
N ALA A 27 4.49 -12.15 0.91
CA ALA A 27 5.01 -11.83 2.24
C ALA A 27 5.20 -10.31 2.40
N CYS A 28 5.78 -9.66 1.40
CA CYS A 28 5.99 -8.22 1.34
C CYS A 28 4.66 -7.45 1.40
N LEU A 29 3.69 -7.82 0.54
CA LEU A 29 2.35 -7.22 0.56
C LEU A 29 1.66 -7.37 1.92
N ASN A 30 1.72 -8.55 2.53
CA ASN A 30 1.08 -8.81 3.82
C ASN A 30 1.75 -8.00 4.94
N ALA A 31 3.09 -7.93 4.94
CA ALA A 31 3.84 -7.16 5.92
C ALA A 31 3.54 -5.67 5.79
N MET A 32 3.48 -5.12 4.57
CA MET A 32 3.08 -3.73 4.33
C MET A 32 1.65 -3.46 4.81
N ALA A 33 0.69 -4.31 4.43
CA ALA A 33 -0.71 -4.15 4.83
C ALA A 33 -0.87 -4.21 6.35
N THR A 34 -0.18 -5.13 7.02
CA THR A 34 -0.19 -5.24 8.49
C THR A 34 0.36 -3.97 9.12
N ARG A 35 1.55 -3.51 8.70
CA ARG A 35 2.22 -2.32 9.27
C ARG A 35 1.39 -1.04 9.07
N ILE A 36 0.79 -0.85 7.90
CA ILE A 36 -0.10 0.29 7.64
C ILE A 36 -1.32 0.21 8.57
N SER A 37 -1.95 -0.96 8.67
CA SER A 37 -3.17 -1.12 9.46
C SER A 37 -2.91 -0.92 10.96
N THR A 38 -1.76 -1.34 11.48
CA THR A 38 -1.40 -1.14 12.89
C THR A 38 -1.12 0.33 13.21
N VAL A 39 -0.65 1.14 12.26
CA VAL A 39 -0.55 2.60 12.43
C VAL A 39 -1.93 3.20 12.66
N PHE A 40 -2.90 2.91 11.79
CA PHE A 40 -4.27 3.39 11.96
C PHE A 40 -4.92 2.86 13.25
N ALA A 41 -4.69 1.59 13.59
CA ALA A 41 -5.13 1.02 14.86
C ALA A 41 -4.57 1.79 16.07
N SER A 42 -3.27 2.13 16.05
CA SER A 42 -2.61 2.87 17.14
C SER A 42 -3.12 4.30 17.30
N MET A 43 -3.56 4.92 16.20
CA MET A 43 -4.15 6.25 16.19
C MET A 43 -5.66 6.25 16.49
N ARG A 44 -6.27 5.07 16.64
CA ARG A 44 -7.74 4.90 16.70
C ARG A 44 -8.44 5.55 15.50
N GLU A 45 -7.92 5.34 14.30
CA GLU A 45 -8.53 5.83 13.06
C GLU A 45 -8.98 4.67 12.16
N PHE A 46 -10.13 4.84 11.52
CA PHE A 46 -10.67 3.92 10.51
C PHE A 46 -10.73 4.64 9.15
N PRO A 47 -9.73 4.46 8.27
CA PRO A 47 -9.69 5.17 7.00
C PRO A 47 -10.65 4.59 5.97
N ARG A 48 -11.20 5.48 5.13
CA ARG A 48 -11.69 5.12 3.81
C ARG A 48 -10.49 4.88 2.89
N VAL A 49 -10.40 3.69 2.30
CA VAL A 49 -9.21 3.28 1.53
C VAL A 49 -9.42 3.57 0.04
N HIS A 50 -8.61 4.48 -0.48
CA HIS A 50 -8.48 4.82 -1.89
C HIS A 50 -7.16 4.27 -2.43
N TYR A 51 -7.15 3.87 -3.70
CA TYR A 51 -5.93 3.40 -4.34
C TYR A 51 -5.90 3.78 -5.82
N ARG A 52 -4.69 3.97 -6.33
CA ARG A 52 -4.48 4.15 -7.77
C ARG A 52 -4.71 2.82 -8.49
N ILE A 53 -5.64 2.83 -9.44
CA ILE A 53 -5.83 1.73 -10.39
C ILE A 53 -4.85 1.93 -11.54
N ALA A 54 -4.22 0.85 -11.99
CA ALA A 54 -3.37 0.88 -13.17
C ALA A 54 -4.17 1.34 -14.40
N LYS A 55 -3.67 2.38 -15.09
CA LYS A 55 -4.26 2.84 -16.34
C LYS A 55 -3.85 1.87 -17.45
N THR A 56 -4.74 0.98 -17.85
CA THR A 56 -4.59 0.24 -19.11
C THR A 56 -4.79 1.24 -20.25
N ILE A 57 -3.70 1.70 -20.86
CA ILE A 57 -3.73 2.65 -21.99
C ILE A 57 -4.31 1.98 -23.24
N ASP A 58 -4.25 0.65 -23.32
CA ASP A 58 -4.85 -0.14 -24.39
C ASP A 58 -5.46 -1.44 -23.83
N ALA A 59 -6.63 -1.85 -24.33
CA ALA A 59 -7.33 -3.07 -23.89
C ALA A 59 -6.52 -4.36 -24.17
N SER A 60 -5.45 -4.25 -24.96
CA SER A 60 -4.48 -5.28 -25.28
C SER A 60 -3.35 -5.44 -24.24
N THR A 61 -3.16 -4.46 -23.34
CA THR A 61 -2.04 -4.47 -22.39
C THR A 61 -2.39 -5.34 -21.18
N MET A 62 -1.74 -6.50 -21.05
CA MET A 62 -1.97 -7.39 -19.91
C MET A 62 -1.58 -6.71 -18.58
N THR A 63 -2.49 -6.74 -17.61
CA THR A 63 -2.22 -6.27 -16.24
C THR A 63 -1.12 -7.11 -15.62
N THR A 64 -0.02 -6.47 -15.20
CA THR A 64 1.10 -7.17 -14.56
C THR A 64 0.87 -7.31 -13.05
N LEU A 65 1.65 -8.17 -12.39
CA LEU A 65 1.64 -8.26 -10.92
C LEU A 65 1.98 -6.92 -10.24
N ARG A 66 2.76 -6.07 -10.90
CA ARG A 66 3.20 -4.75 -10.41
C ARG A 66 2.06 -3.76 -10.40
N ASP A 67 1.26 -3.77 -11.47
CA ASP A 67 0.06 -2.94 -11.63
C ASP A 67 -0.99 -3.22 -10.54
N MET A 68 -0.99 -4.44 -10.01
CA MET A 68 -1.90 -4.86 -8.94
C MET A 68 -1.41 -4.53 -7.53
N VAL A 69 -0.19 -4.00 -7.35
CA VAL A 69 0.39 -3.74 -6.02
C VAL A 69 -0.48 -2.79 -5.19
N PRO A 70 -0.88 -1.59 -5.66
CA PRO A 70 -1.75 -0.70 -4.88
C PRO A 70 -3.08 -1.35 -4.49
N THR A 71 -3.70 -2.08 -5.43
CA THR A 71 -4.97 -2.79 -5.21
C THR A 71 -4.84 -3.87 -4.14
N LYS A 72 -3.77 -4.68 -4.19
CA LYS A 72 -3.55 -5.75 -3.21
C LYS A 72 -3.21 -5.22 -1.83
N ILE A 73 -2.44 -4.13 -1.72
CA ILE A 73 -2.19 -3.47 -0.44
C ILE A 73 -3.49 -2.89 0.11
N ALA A 74 -4.31 -2.23 -0.71
CA ALA A 74 -5.60 -1.69 -0.30
C ALA A 74 -6.54 -2.77 0.25
N ALA A 75 -6.64 -3.90 -0.45
CA ALA A 75 -7.43 -5.05 0.00
C ALA A 75 -6.89 -5.63 1.32
N GLY A 76 -5.57 -5.77 1.45
CA GLY A 76 -4.93 -6.24 2.68
C GLY A 76 -5.21 -5.33 3.87
N VAL A 77 -5.06 -4.02 3.68
CA VAL A 77 -5.32 -3.00 4.72
C VAL A 77 -6.78 -3.04 5.14
N TRP A 78 -7.70 -3.06 4.18
CA TRP A 78 -9.13 -3.17 4.46
C TRP A 78 -9.47 -4.41 5.31
N ASN A 79 -8.87 -5.56 4.98
CA ASN A 79 -9.10 -6.81 5.73
C ASN A 79 -8.65 -6.70 7.18
N TYR A 80 -7.47 -6.14 7.45
CA TYR A 80 -6.99 -5.93 8.82
C TYR A 80 -7.84 -4.90 9.57
N LEU A 81 -8.18 -3.77 8.96
CA LEU A 81 -9.02 -2.75 9.60
C LEU A 81 -10.43 -3.24 9.90
N SER A 82 -11.02 -4.03 8.99
CA SER A 82 -12.33 -4.66 9.21
C SER A 82 -12.29 -5.65 10.37
N LYS A 83 -11.18 -6.38 10.54
CA LYS A 83 -10.95 -7.22 11.72
C LYS A 83 -10.80 -6.38 12.99
N TYR A 84 -10.08 -5.26 12.93
CA TYR A 84 -9.90 -4.37 14.08
C TYR A 84 -11.19 -3.72 14.57
N LYS A 85 -12.15 -3.41 13.67
CA LYS A 85 -13.50 -2.96 14.06
C LYS A 85 -14.19 -3.88 15.05
N THR A 86 -13.95 -5.19 14.94
CA THR A 86 -14.62 -6.19 15.79
C THR A 86 -13.73 -6.68 16.93
N SER A 87 -12.40 -6.57 16.80
CA SER A 87 -11.45 -7.11 17.79
C SER A 87 -10.86 -6.08 18.76
N ILE A 88 -10.86 -4.78 18.42
CA ILE A 88 -10.29 -3.72 19.26
C ILE A 88 -11.44 -2.96 19.97
N PRO A 89 -11.46 -2.89 21.32
CA PRO A 89 -12.45 -2.11 22.04
C PRO A 89 -12.43 -0.63 21.64
N GLU A 90 -13.61 -0.03 21.49
CA GLU A 90 -13.79 1.39 21.15
C GLU A 90 -13.15 1.84 19.84
N PHE A 91 -12.84 0.92 18.93
CA PHE A 91 -12.34 1.28 17.60
C PHE A 91 -13.44 1.95 16.76
N PRO A 92 -13.13 2.95 15.92
CA PRO A 92 -14.15 3.66 15.15
C PRO A 92 -14.95 2.72 14.23
N GLN A 93 -16.26 2.91 14.23
CA GLN A 93 -17.18 2.08 13.43
C GLN A 93 -17.49 2.70 12.06
N THR A 94 -17.31 4.02 11.93
CA THR A 94 -17.44 4.79 10.69
C THR A 94 -16.08 5.35 10.28
N GLU A 95 -15.96 5.73 9.02
CA GLU A 95 -14.75 6.33 8.46
C GLU A 95 -14.39 7.63 9.20
N THR A 96 -13.12 7.76 9.60
CA THR A 96 -12.60 8.94 10.32
C THR A 96 -11.64 9.76 9.49
N CYS A 97 -11.05 9.17 8.45
CA CYS A 97 -10.02 9.77 7.62
C CYS A 97 -9.96 9.10 6.24
N GLU A 98 -9.02 9.54 5.41
CA GLU A 98 -8.80 9.06 4.06
C GLU A 98 -7.38 8.46 3.96
N LEU A 99 -7.26 7.26 3.37
CA LEU A 99 -5.98 6.63 3.05
C LEU A 99 -5.86 6.49 1.54
N LEU A 100 -4.90 7.19 0.92
CA LEU A 100 -4.59 7.07 -0.50
C LEU A 100 -3.32 6.22 -0.71
N ILE A 101 -3.46 5.09 -1.41
CA ILE A 101 -2.36 4.19 -1.76
C ILE A 101 -1.95 4.43 -3.21
N VAL A 102 -0.70 4.84 -3.41
CA VAL A 102 -0.08 5.06 -4.72
C VAL A 102 1.21 4.27 -4.84
N ASP A 103 1.58 3.95 -6.07
CA ASP A 103 2.91 3.44 -6.40
C ASP A 103 3.83 4.57 -6.88
N ARG A 104 5.14 4.30 -6.99
CA ARG A 104 6.15 5.30 -7.35
C ARG A 104 6.02 5.84 -8.77
N SER A 105 5.27 5.20 -9.67
CA SER A 105 5.05 5.72 -11.03
C SER A 105 4.09 6.91 -11.10
N VAL A 106 3.54 7.38 -9.97
CA VAL A 106 2.65 8.56 -9.97
C VAL A 106 3.42 9.84 -10.28
N ASP A 107 4.68 9.90 -9.86
CA ASP A 107 5.61 10.99 -10.12
C ASP A 107 7.03 10.42 -10.23
N GLN A 108 7.55 10.39 -11.45
CA GLN A 108 8.90 9.91 -11.74
C GLN A 108 9.95 11.02 -11.71
N ILE A 109 9.53 12.29 -11.58
CA ILE A 109 10.41 13.46 -11.62
C ILE A 109 10.80 13.86 -10.20
N ALA A 110 9.84 13.99 -9.27
CA ALA A 110 10.11 14.37 -7.88
C ALA A 110 11.21 13.55 -7.19
N PRO A 111 11.37 12.24 -7.43
CA PRO A 111 12.44 11.45 -6.80
C PRO A 111 13.86 11.71 -7.31
N ILE A 112 14.03 12.34 -8.47
CA ILE A 112 15.33 12.51 -9.14
C ILE A 112 15.78 13.96 -9.25
N ILE A 113 14.89 14.92 -8.98
CA ILE A 113 15.23 16.34 -8.99
C ILE A 113 16.10 16.68 -7.78
N HIS A 114 16.99 17.65 -7.97
CA HIS A 114 17.70 18.28 -6.86
C HIS A 114 16.71 19.14 -6.09
N GLU A 115 16.36 18.70 -4.88
CA GLU A 115 15.55 19.46 -3.93
C GLU A 115 16.41 20.50 -3.19
N TRP A 116 15.85 21.70 -2.98
CA TRP A 116 16.54 22.84 -2.35
C TRP A 116 15.92 23.18 -0.99
N THR A 117 14.99 22.36 -0.52
CA THR A 117 14.41 22.45 0.82
C THR A 117 15.36 21.81 1.84
N TYR A 118 15.42 22.38 3.05
CA TYR A 118 16.27 21.94 4.16
C TYR A 118 15.57 20.89 5.03
#